data_AF-A0A0F9VAV6-F1
#
_entry.id   AF-A0A0F9VAV6-F1
#
_cell.length_a   1.000
_cell.length_b   1.000
_cell.length_c   1.000
_cell.angle_alpha   90.00
_cell.angle_beta   90.00
_cell.angle_gamma   90.00
#
_symmetry.space_group_name_H-M   'P 1'
#
loop_
_entity.id
_entity.type
_entity.pdbx_description
1 polymer ?
#
loop_
_entity_poly.entity_id
_entity_poly.type
_entity_poly.pdbx_seq_one_letter_code
_entity_poly.pdbx_strand_id
1 'polypeptide(L)'
;MIKENVKSNQNLGDNLGAVIISGRKFRISELFRIDEYDLDTEFRNQAAWYAFFAKELAEADYQLARAKVNKDRVYASCDLDYRADYQHDDIKYTEAIIRSEVMLDKAYKEARENEVEVQRYYNILKSIVSAMDQRASMLISLGAHRRAEFEMTGLHIKDQEFKKAVEDTKRTIRKRRKG
;
A
#
# COMPACT_ATOMS: atom_id res chain seq x y z
N MET A 1 -24.98 33.90 14.41
CA MET A 1 -23.71 34.36 14.99
C MET A 1 -22.91 33.13 15.41
N ILE A 2 -22.26 32.46 14.45
CA ILE A 2 -21.46 31.26 14.71
C ILE A 2 -20.00 31.71 14.62
N LYS A 3 -19.36 31.78 15.79
CA LYS A 3 -17.94 32.13 15.91
C LYS A 3 -17.09 30.96 15.45
N GLU A 4 -16.07 31.30 14.67
CA GLU A 4 -14.93 30.46 14.33
C GLU A 4 -14.31 29.83 15.58
N ASN A 5 -13.87 28.58 15.46
CA ASN A 5 -12.77 28.08 16.24
C ASN A 5 -11.92 27.18 15.36
N VAL A 6 -10.96 27.83 14.72
CA VAL A 6 -9.77 27.23 14.10
C VAL A 6 -9.01 26.50 15.21
N LYS A 7 -9.16 25.18 15.31
CA LYS A 7 -8.29 24.33 16.12
C LYS A 7 -7.34 23.55 15.21
N SER A 8 -6.13 24.10 15.12
CA SER A 8 -4.84 23.40 15.04
C SER A 8 -4.80 22.02 14.37
N ASN A 9 -4.18 22.02 13.19
CA ASN A 9 -3.88 20.94 12.26
C ASN A 9 -2.84 19.90 12.81
N GLN A 10 -3.03 19.32 14.00
CA GLN A 10 -2.05 18.39 14.61
C GLN A 10 -2.56 17.00 15.01
N ASN A 11 -3.86 16.69 14.91
CA ASN A 11 -4.41 15.41 15.41
C ASN A 11 -5.01 14.47 14.35
N LEU A 12 -4.71 14.67 13.06
CA LEU A 12 -5.24 13.79 12.00
C LEU A 12 -4.49 12.45 11.87
N GLY A 13 -3.27 12.34 12.42
CA GLY A 13 -2.44 11.13 12.31
C GLY A 13 -2.83 9.98 13.24
N ASP A 14 -3.42 10.26 14.41
CA ASP A 14 -3.59 9.23 15.45
C ASP A 14 -4.86 8.38 15.31
N ASN A 15 -5.79 8.74 14.41
CA ASN A 15 -7.05 8.01 14.20
C ASN A 15 -7.00 6.96 13.08
N LEU A 16 -5.88 6.84 12.36
CA LEU A 16 -5.68 5.79 11.36
C LEU A 16 -5.22 4.52 12.07
N GLY A 17 -6.18 3.69 12.49
CA GLY A 17 -5.95 2.48 13.29
C GLY A 17 -4.86 1.52 12.75
N ALA A 18 -4.41 0.60 13.60
CA ALA A 18 -3.40 -0.37 13.23
C ALA A 18 -3.98 -1.52 12.40
N VAL A 19 -3.22 -1.98 11.40
CA VAL A 19 -3.55 -3.16 10.58
C VAL A 19 -2.55 -4.27 10.88
N ILE A 20 -3.04 -5.51 10.99
CA ILE A 20 -2.18 -6.68 11.17
C ILE A 20 -2.07 -7.39 9.83
N ILE A 21 -0.85 -7.51 9.30
CA ILE A 21 -0.53 -8.16 8.02
C ILE A 21 0.60 -9.15 8.27
N SER A 22 0.38 -10.42 7.92
CA SER A 22 1.33 -11.53 8.16
C SER A 22 1.83 -11.63 9.61
N GLY A 23 0.93 -11.35 10.58
CA GLY A 23 1.26 -11.34 12.01
C GLY A 23 2.02 -10.10 12.50
N ARG A 24 2.35 -9.16 11.60
CA ARG A 24 3.01 -7.90 11.94
C ARG A 24 1.98 -6.79 12.05
N LYS A 25 2.06 -6.01 13.13
CA LYS A 25 1.20 -4.85 13.36
C LYS A 25 1.84 -3.61 12.73
N PHE A 26 1.12 -3.00 11.79
CA PHE A 26 1.50 -1.76 11.13
C PHE A 26 0.57 -0.64 11.59
N ARG A 27 1.15 0.48 12.03
CA ARG A 27 0.39 1.71 12.21
C ARG A 27 0.36 2.44 10.88
N ILE A 28 -0.84 2.71 10.38
CA ILE A 28 -1.03 3.30 9.06
C ILE A 28 -0.38 4.69 8.98
N SER A 29 -0.46 5.48 10.04
CA SER A 29 0.16 6.80 10.11
C SER A 29 1.68 6.77 10.03
N GLU A 30 2.33 5.76 10.60
CA GLU A 30 3.78 5.60 10.55
C GLU A 30 4.22 5.00 9.21
N LEU A 31 3.40 4.13 8.61
CA LEU A 31 3.72 3.41 7.39
C LEU A 31 3.97 4.32 6.19
N PHE A 32 3.20 5.41 6.09
CA PHE A 32 3.28 6.34 4.96
C PHE A 32 4.03 7.63 5.27
N ARG A 33 4.47 7.82 6.52
CA ARG A 33 5.27 8.98 6.89
C ARG A 33 6.59 8.98 6.11
N ILE A 34 7.04 10.16 5.71
CA ILE A 34 8.35 10.36 5.09
C ILE A 34 9.20 11.15 6.07
N ASP A 35 10.36 10.63 6.44
CA ASP A 35 11.39 11.43 7.11
C ASP A 35 12.15 12.26 6.08
N GLU A 36 11.84 13.55 6.03
CA GLU A 36 12.50 14.48 5.13
C GLU A 36 13.99 14.64 5.44
N TYR A 37 14.44 14.37 6.67
CA TYR A 37 15.86 14.54 7.04
C TYR A 37 16.74 13.39 6.55
N ASP A 38 16.18 12.21 6.25
CA ASP A 38 16.89 11.03 5.76
C ASP A 38 16.25 10.42 4.50
N LEU A 39 16.20 11.22 3.43
CA LEU A 39 15.60 10.78 2.15
C LEU A 39 16.28 9.55 1.55
N ASP A 40 17.59 9.35 1.76
CA ASP A 40 18.33 8.20 1.21
C ASP A 40 17.84 6.88 1.81
N THR A 41 17.60 6.85 3.11
CA THR A 41 16.96 5.71 3.76
C THR A 41 15.51 5.56 3.31
N GLU A 42 14.77 6.65 3.12
CA GLU A 42 13.38 6.58 2.66
C GLU A 42 13.24 6.03 1.24
N PHE A 43 14.14 6.39 0.31
CA PHE A 43 14.17 5.81 -1.03
C PHE A 43 14.49 4.31 -1.01
N ARG A 44 15.44 3.88 -0.16
CA ARG A 44 15.76 2.45 -0.01
C ARG A 44 14.59 1.67 0.58
N ASN A 45 13.97 2.21 1.62
CA ASN A 45 12.85 1.59 2.31
C ASN A 45 11.60 1.52 1.43
N GLN A 46 11.34 2.53 0.59
CA GLN A 46 10.17 2.57 -0.29
C GLN A 46 10.07 1.30 -1.17
N ALA A 47 11.18 0.89 -1.80
CA ALA A 47 11.20 -0.31 -2.63
C ALA A 47 10.96 -1.58 -1.82
N ALA A 48 11.55 -1.68 -0.62
CA ALA A 48 11.39 -2.82 0.27
C ALA A 48 9.94 -2.95 0.78
N TRP A 49 9.33 -1.84 1.21
CA TRP A 49 7.94 -1.80 1.64
C TRP A 49 6.98 -2.15 0.51
N TYR A 50 7.18 -1.55 -0.66
CA TYR A 50 6.37 -1.86 -1.84
C TYR A 50 6.42 -3.34 -2.18
N ALA A 51 7.62 -3.93 -2.27
CA ALA A 51 7.79 -5.34 -2.57
C ALA A 51 7.09 -6.25 -1.53
N PHE A 52 7.21 -5.92 -0.24
CA PHE A 52 6.53 -6.65 0.83
C PHE A 52 5.00 -6.62 0.65
N PHE A 53 4.39 -5.44 0.52
CA PHE A 53 2.93 -5.34 0.40
C PHE A 53 2.41 -5.86 -0.94
N ALA A 54 3.17 -5.73 -2.03
CA ALA A 54 2.83 -6.31 -3.32
C ALA A 54 2.79 -7.84 -3.25
N LYS A 55 3.76 -8.47 -2.56
CA LYS A 55 3.75 -9.91 -2.32
C LYS A 55 2.56 -10.34 -1.46
N GLU A 56 2.25 -9.60 -0.39
CA GLU A 56 1.09 -9.90 0.45
C GLU A 56 -0.23 -9.71 -0.30
N LEU A 57 -0.33 -8.70 -1.17
CA LEU A 57 -1.49 -8.50 -2.03
C LEU A 57 -1.69 -9.66 -3.01
N ALA A 58 -0.63 -10.14 -3.64
CA ALA A 58 -0.70 -11.29 -4.54
C ALA A 58 -1.16 -12.56 -3.82
N GLU A 59 -0.67 -12.79 -2.59
CA GLU A 59 -1.15 -13.89 -1.76
C GLU A 59 -2.64 -13.73 -1.41
N ALA A 60 -3.06 -12.54 -1.00
CA ALA A 60 -4.47 -12.27 -0.69
C ALA A 60 -5.39 -12.46 -1.90
N ASP A 61 -4.94 -12.11 -3.11
CA ASP A 61 -5.68 -12.32 -4.36
C ASP A 61 -5.86 -13.81 -4.65
N TYR A 62 -4.79 -14.60 -4.48
CA TYR A 62 -4.86 -16.05 -4.60
C TYR A 62 -5.85 -16.67 -3.59
N GLN A 63 -5.76 -16.26 -2.32
CA GLN A 63 -6.68 -16.76 -1.29
C GLN A 63 -8.12 -16.36 -1.57
N LEU A 64 -8.36 -15.15 -2.10
CA LEU A 64 -9.68 -14.69 -2.49
C LEU A 64 -10.26 -15.53 -3.63
N ALA A 65 -9.47 -15.81 -4.66
CA ALA A 65 -9.86 -16.69 -5.76
C ALA A 65 -10.21 -18.09 -5.24
N ARG A 66 -9.40 -18.63 -4.33
CA ARG A 66 -9.66 -19.93 -3.69
C ARG A 66 -10.94 -19.93 -2.84
N ALA A 67 -11.19 -18.86 -2.09
CA ALA A 67 -12.40 -18.72 -1.28
C ALA A 67 -13.67 -18.66 -2.15
N LYS A 68 -13.61 -17.95 -3.29
CA LYS A 68 -14.71 -17.92 -4.28
C LYS A 68 -15.02 -19.31 -4.82
N VAL A 69 -14.00 -20.02 -5.29
CA VAL A 69 -14.15 -21.40 -5.79
C VAL A 69 -14.71 -22.32 -4.70
N ASN A 70 -14.23 -22.19 -3.45
CA ASN A 70 -14.74 -23.01 -2.35
C ASN A 70 -16.21 -22.73 -2.05
N LYS A 71 -16.62 -21.45 -2.00
CA LYS A 71 -18.03 -21.08 -1.81
C LYS A 71 -18.90 -21.65 -2.94
N ASP A 72 -18.48 -21.55 -4.19
CA ASP A 72 -19.25 -22.07 -5.33
C ASP A 72 -19.36 -23.59 -5.27
N ARG A 73 -18.30 -24.29 -4.85
CA ARG A 73 -18.33 -25.74 -4.60
C ARG A 73 -19.29 -26.12 -3.48
N VAL A 74 -19.27 -25.39 -2.36
CA VAL A 74 -20.18 -25.64 -1.22
C VAL A 74 -21.62 -25.40 -1.64
N TYR A 75 -21.90 -24.31 -2.37
CA TYR A 75 -23.22 -24.05 -2.92
C TYR A 75 -23.72 -25.22 -3.78
N ALA A 76 -22.89 -25.73 -4.70
CA ALA A 76 -23.25 -26.84 -5.56
C ALA A 76 -23.51 -28.14 -4.78
N SER A 77 -22.74 -28.40 -3.71
CA SER A 77 -22.98 -29.55 -2.83
C SER A 77 -24.33 -29.43 -2.13
N CYS A 78 -24.58 -28.31 -1.45
CA CYS A 78 -25.83 -28.08 -0.74
C CYS A 78 -27.04 -28.13 -1.69
N ASP A 79 -26.92 -27.58 -2.90
CA ASP A 79 -27.99 -27.62 -3.92
C ASP A 79 -28.35 -29.07 -4.30
N LEU A 80 -27.33 -29.93 -4.50
CA LEU A 80 -27.56 -31.36 -4.78
C LEU A 80 -28.16 -32.10 -3.60
N ASP A 81 -27.65 -31.85 -2.38
CA ASP A 81 -28.11 -32.49 -1.15
C ASP A 81 -29.59 -32.16 -0.89
N TYR A 82 -29.98 -30.88 -0.95
CA TYR A 82 -31.37 -30.50 -0.79
C TYR A 82 -32.25 -31.10 -1.90
N ARG A 83 -31.84 -31.07 -3.17
CA ARG A 83 -32.63 -31.71 -4.24
C ARG A 83 -32.86 -33.19 -3.96
N ALA A 84 -31.83 -33.91 -3.47
CA ALA A 84 -31.96 -35.32 -3.13
C ALA A 84 -32.94 -35.53 -1.97
N ASP A 85 -32.88 -34.70 -0.93
CA ASP A 85 -33.81 -34.75 0.21
C ASP A 85 -35.26 -34.51 -0.22
N TYR A 86 -35.51 -33.44 -1.00
CA TYR A 86 -36.86 -33.14 -1.50
C TYR A 86 -37.39 -34.25 -2.43
N GLN A 87 -36.54 -34.88 -3.23
CA GLN A 87 -36.93 -36.03 -4.06
C GLN A 87 -37.24 -37.27 -3.23
N HIS A 88 -36.47 -37.52 -2.18
CA HIS A 88 -36.69 -38.65 -1.26
C HIS A 88 -38.03 -38.52 -0.53
N ASP A 89 -38.37 -37.29 -0.11
CA ASP A 89 -39.59 -36.98 0.63
C ASP A 89 -40.83 -36.79 -0.27
N ASP A 90 -40.69 -36.93 -1.60
CA ASP A 90 -41.72 -36.67 -2.63
C ASP A 90 -42.32 -35.25 -2.53
N ILE A 91 -41.51 -34.28 -2.07
CA ILE A 91 -41.91 -32.88 -1.92
C ILE A 91 -41.59 -32.14 -3.21
N LYS A 92 -42.60 -31.51 -3.83
CA LYS A 92 -42.36 -30.62 -4.97
C LYS A 92 -41.56 -29.39 -4.54
N TYR A 93 -40.43 -29.16 -5.20
CA TYR A 93 -39.59 -27.98 -4.99
C TYR A 93 -39.51 -27.13 -6.26
N THR A 94 -39.13 -25.88 -6.07
CA THR A 94 -38.76 -24.96 -7.15
C THR A 94 -37.29 -24.56 -6.98
N GLU A 95 -36.66 -24.10 -8.05
CA GLU A 95 -35.28 -23.55 -8.00
C GLU A 95 -35.14 -22.43 -6.95
N ALA A 96 -36.19 -21.63 -6.74
CA ALA A 96 -36.19 -20.56 -5.74
C ALA A 96 -36.19 -21.09 -4.30
N ILE A 97 -36.90 -22.20 -4.03
CA ILE A 97 -36.93 -22.84 -2.71
C ILE A 97 -35.56 -23.41 -2.39
N ILE A 98 -34.98 -24.21 -3.29
CA ILE A 98 -33.64 -24.81 -3.09
C ILE A 98 -32.60 -23.72 -2.86
N ARG A 99 -32.59 -22.67 -3.69
CA ARG A 99 -31.67 -21.54 -3.50
C ARG A 99 -31.82 -20.89 -2.12
N SER A 100 -33.06 -20.72 -1.64
CA SER A 100 -33.32 -20.14 -0.32
C SER A 100 -32.76 -21.02 0.79
N GLU A 101 -32.96 -22.33 0.70
CA GLU A 101 -32.41 -23.30 1.67
C GLU A 101 -30.88 -23.29 1.67
N VAL A 102 -30.25 -23.34 0.49
CA VAL A 102 -28.78 -23.25 0.36
C VAL A 102 -28.24 -21.94 0.95
N MET A 103 -28.93 -20.82 0.77
CA MET A 103 -28.52 -19.54 1.37
C MET A 103 -28.63 -19.53 2.90
N LEU A 104 -29.53 -20.34 3.46
CA LEU A 104 -29.72 -20.48 4.90
C LEU A 104 -28.81 -21.55 5.51
N ASP A 105 -28.28 -22.46 4.69
CA ASP A 105 -27.37 -23.51 5.10
C ASP A 105 -26.11 -22.96 5.80
N LYS A 106 -25.72 -23.66 6.87
CA LYS A 106 -24.60 -23.25 7.72
C LYS A 106 -23.27 -23.31 6.97
N ALA A 107 -23.03 -24.37 6.20
CA ALA A 107 -21.77 -24.54 5.48
C ALA A 107 -21.60 -23.48 4.38
N TYR A 108 -22.68 -23.15 3.66
CA TYR A 108 -22.64 -22.06 2.67
C TYR A 108 -22.42 -20.70 3.33
N LYS A 109 -23.09 -20.41 4.45
CA LYS A 109 -22.87 -19.16 5.21
C LYS A 109 -21.43 -19.02 5.65
N GLU A 110 -20.85 -20.06 6.25
CA GLU A 110 -19.45 -20.06 6.68
C GLU A 110 -18.48 -19.83 5.50
N ALA A 111 -18.72 -20.51 4.36
CA ALA A 111 -17.91 -20.33 3.16
C ALA A 111 -18.01 -18.90 2.59
N ARG A 112 -19.19 -18.29 2.66
CA ARG A 112 -19.41 -16.92 2.21
C ARG A 112 -18.82 -15.88 3.15
N GLU A 113 -18.94 -16.07 4.46
CA GLU A 113 -18.28 -15.22 5.46
C GLU A 113 -16.76 -15.24 5.27
N ASN A 114 -16.18 -16.41 5.02
CA ASN A 114 -14.76 -16.53 4.70
C ASN A 114 -14.38 -15.79 3.41
N GLU A 115 -15.18 -15.88 2.33
CA GLU A 115 -14.93 -15.07 1.12
C GLU A 115 -14.93 -13.57 1.44
N VAL A 116 -15.91 -13.10 2.20
CA VAL A 116 -16.03 -11.68 2.57
C VAL A 116 -14.83 -11.21 3.39
N GLU A 117 -14.38 -12.00 4.35
CA GLU A 117 -13.20 -11.68 5.16
C GLU A 117 -11.93 -11.60 4.30
N VAL A 118 -11.68 -12.60 3.45
CA VAL A 118 -10.51 -12.57 2.56
C VAL A 118 -10.58 -11.41 1.56
N GLN A 119 -11.78 -11.10 1.05
CA GLN A 119 -12.01 -9.95 0.16
C GLN A 119 -11.69 -8.61 0.86
N ARG A 120 -12.04 -8.50 2.14
CA ARG A 120 -11.70 -7.33 2.97
C ARG A 120 -10.18 -7.18 3.08
N TYR A 121 -9.46 -8.26 3.40
CA TYR A 121 -7.99 -8.22 3.47
C TYR A 121 -7.34 -7.83 2.14
N TYR A 122 -7.78 -8.44 1.04
CA TYR A 122 -7.31 -8.08 -0.30
C TYR A 122 -7.50 -6.58 -0.60
N ASN A 123 -8.69 -6.04 -0.29
CA ASN A 123 -8.99 -4.62 -0.54
C ASN A 123 -8.09 -3.69 0.28
N ILE A 124 -7.83 -4.02 1.55
CA ILE A 124 -6.91 -3.26 2.40
C ILE A 124 -5.50 -3.24 1.81
N LEU A 125 -4.98 -4.41 1.41
CA LEU A 125 -3.64 -4.51 0.81
C LEU A 125 -3.55 -3.75 -0.52
N LYS A 126 -4.60 -3.82 -1.34
CA LYS A 126 -4.69 -3.08 -2.60
C LYS A 126 -4.61 -1.57 -2.36
N SER A 127 -5.32 -1.08 -1.35
CA SER A 127 -5.25 0.33 -0.95
C SER A 127 -3.86 0.71 -0.42
N ILE A 128 -3.20 -0.16 0.35
CA ILE A 128 -1.84 0.08 0.86
C ILE A 128 -0.83 0.18 -0.29
N VAL A 129 -0.86 -0.75 -1.25
CA VAL A 129 0.03 -0.72 -2.42
C VAL A 129 -0.19 0.56 -3.23
N SER A 130 -1.44 0.95 -3.47
CA SER A 130 -1.75 2.21 -4.15
C SER A 130 -1.24 3.45 -3.39
N ALA A 131 -1.35 3.45 -2.05
CA ALA A 131 -0.80 4.52 -1.23
C ALA A 131 0.74 4.53 -1.26
N MET A 132 1.39 3.37 -1.39
CA MET A 132 2.84 3.29 -1.59
C MET A 132 3.27 3.92 -2.92
N ASP A 133 2.51 3.74 -4.01
CA ASP A 133 2.80 4.40 -5.29
C ASP A 133 2.71 5.94 -5.18
N GLN A 134 1.70 6.43 -4.45
CA GLN A 134 1.58 7.86 -4.15
C GLN A 134 2.77 8.36 -3.31
N ARG A 135 3.18 7.59 -2.30
CA ARG A 135 4.36 7.88 -1.47
C ARG A 135 5.65 7.94 -2.30
N ALA A 136 5.85 7.00 -3.23
CA ALA A 136 6.99 7.01 -4.14
C ALA A 136 7.02 8.31 -4.97
N SER A 137 5.86 8.73 -5.48
CA SER A 137 5.73 9.96 -6.26
C SER A 137 6.06 11.21 -5.43
N MET A 138 5.62 11.25 -4.16
CA MET A 138 5.99 12.33 -3.23
C MET A 138 7.49 12.36 -2.93
N LEU A 139 8.11 11.19 -2.70
CA LEU A 139 9.56 11.09 -2.48
C LEU A 139 10.37 11.61 -3.67
N ILE A 140 9.98 11.25 -4.89
CA ILE A 140 10.62 11.73 -6.12
C ILE A 140 10.56 13.27 -6.19
N SER A 141 9.39 13.85 -5.91
CA SER A 141 9.21 15.30 -5.87
C SER A 141 10.08 15.97 -4.79
N LEU A 142 10.11 15.42 -3.57
CA LEU A 142 10.95 15.93 -2.48
C LEU A 142 12.44 15.88 -2.84
N GLY A 143 12.90 14.77 -3.43
CA GLY A 143 14.28 14.63 -3.89
C GLY A 143 14.63 15.64 -5.01
N ALA A 144 13.67 15.94 -5.90
CA ALA A 144 13.84 16.97 -6.93
C ALA A 144 13.93 18.38 -6.31
N HIS A 145 13.06 18.71 -5.36
CA HIS A 145 13.09 19.99 -4.64
C HIS A 145 14.41 20.19 -3.91
N ARG A 146 14.92 19.17 -3.19
CA ARG A 146 16.23 19.27 -2.52
C ARG A 146 17.37 19.54 -3.50
N ARG A 147 17.41 18.85 -4.65
CA ARG A 147 18.43 19.12 -5.67
C ARG A 147 18.36 20.56 -6.18
N ALA A 148 17.15 21.05 -6.46
CA ALA A 148 16.94 22.43 -6.89
C ALA A 148 17.36 23.46 -5.83
N GLU A 149 17.09 23.19 -4.54
CA GLU A 149 17.56 24.03 -3.43
C GLU A 149 19.09 24.04 -3.31
N PHE A 150 19.75 22.89 -3.46
CA PHE A 150 21.22 22.80 -3.48
C PHE A 150 21.84 23.57 -4.65
N GLU A 151 21.18 23.59 -5.81
CA GLU A 151 21.60 24.37 -6.97
C GLU A 151 21.40 25.89 -6.73
N MET A 152 20.25 26.30 -6.20
CA MET A 152 19.93 27.71 -5.95
C MET A 152 20.73 28.34 -4.81
N THR A 153 21.06 27.58 -3.77
CA THR A 153 21.85 28.08 -2.61
C THR A 153 23.33 28.28 -2.93
N GLY A 154 23.78 27.96 -4.15
CA GLY A 154 25.13 28.29 -4.59
C GLY A 154 26.23 27.53 -3.84
N LEU A 155 25.95 26.39 -3.21
CA LEU A 155 26.98 25.52 -2.63
C LEU A 155 28.00 25.00 -3.69
N HIS A 156 27.70 25.17 -4.98
CA HIS A 156 28.61 24.99 -6.11
C HIS A 156 29.59 26.16 -6.36
N ILE A 157 29.38 27.34 -5.75
CA ILE A 157 30.25 28.53 -5.94
C ILE A 157 31.66 28.24 -5.45
N LYS A 158 31.81 27.51 -4.34
CA LYS A 158 33.13 27.11 -3.82
C LYS A 158 33.92 26.24 -4.80
N ASP A 159 33.23 25.44 -5.61
CA ASP A 159 33.90 24.54 -6.56
C ASP A 159 34.39 25.29 -7.81
N GLN A 160 33.65 26.32 -8.25
CA GLN A 160 34.09 27.21 -9.32
C GLN A 160 35.20 28.16 -8.88
N GLU A 161 35.09 28.76 -7.69
CA GLU A 161 36.14 29.60 -7.11
C GLU A 161 37.43 28.81 -6.85
N PHE A 162 37.32 27.57 -6.35
CA PHE A 162 38.46 26.68 -6.16
C PHE A 162 39.13 26.30 -7.49
N LYS A 163 38.35 25.94 -8.52
CA LYS A 163 38.89 25.67 -9.87
C LYS A 163 39.59 26.89 -10.45
N LYS A 164 39.05 28.08 -10.27
CA LYS A 164 39.64 29.34 -10.73
C LYS A 164 40.95 29.66 -9.98
N ALA A 165 40.97 29.48 -8.65
CA ALA A 165 42.18 29.64 -7.84
C ALA A 165 43.30 28.65 -8.22
N VAL A 166 42.93 27.39 -8.51
CA VAL A 166 43.87 26.37 -8.99
C VAL A 166 44.44 26.72 -10.38
N GLU A 167 43.62 27.21 -11.30
CA GLU A 167 44.04 27.71 -12.61
C GLU A 167 45.02 28.90 -12.50
N ASP A 168 44.68 29.89 -11.67
CA ASP A 168 45.53 31.08 -11.47
C ASP A 168 46.88 30.73 -10.82
N THR A 169 46.89 29.76 -9.91
CA THR A 169 48.11 29.22 -9.30
C THR A 169 48.98 28.47 -10.32
N LYS A 170 48.38 27.65 -11.18
CA LYS A 170 49.11 27.00 -12.29
C LYS A 170 49.71 28.01 -13.26
N ARG A 171 49.01 29.10 -13.54
CA ARG A 171 49.44 30.16 -14.46
C ARG A 171 50.63 30.95 -13.91
N THR A 172 50.63 31.26 -12.62
CA THR A 172 51.74 31.94 -11.93
C THR A 172 52.98 31.05 -11.83
N ILE A 173 52.83 29.76 -11.54
CA ILE A 173 53.95 28.79 -11.52
C ILE A 173 54.58 28.66 -12.92
N ARG A 174 53.77 28.60 -13.98
CA ARG A 174 54.28 28.55 -15.37
C ARG A 174 55.07 29.80 -15.77
N LYS A 175 54.65 30.99 -15.33
CA LYS A 175 55.38 32.24 -15.58
C LYS A 175 56.74 32.25 -14.88
N ARG A 176 56.82 31.78 -13.63
CA ARG A 176 58.08 31.71 -12.86
C ARG A 176 59.08 30.67 -13.38
N ARG A 177 58.65 29.69 -14.18
CA ARG A 177 59.53 28.69 -14.81
C ARG A 177 60.10 29.14 -16.16
N LYS A 178 59.60 30.24 -16.73
CA LYS A 178 59.99 30.75 -18.06
C LYS A 178 60.80 32.05 -18.01
N GLY A 179 60.97 32.65 -16.84
CA GLY A 179 61.90 33.75 -16.58
C GLY A 179 63.01 33.26 -15.69
#